data_AF-A0A1W2AM50-F1
#
_entry.id   AF-A0A1W2AM50-F1
#
_cell.length_a   1.000
_cell.length_b   1.000
_cell.length_c   1.000
_cell.angle_alpha   90.00
_cell.angle_beta   90.00
_cell.angle_gamma   90.00
#
_symmetry.space_group_name_H-M   'P 1'
#
loop_
_entity.id
_entity.type
_entity.pdbx_description
1 polymer ?
#
loop_
_entity_poly.entity_id
_entity_poly.type
_entity_poly.pdbx_seq_one_letter_code
_entity_poly.pdbx_strand_id
1 'polypeptide(L)'
;MYNENLSVWRGDVYYADLGENKGSVQSGIRPVVIIQNNIGNHEGPTLIVVPISSQIKKLWLPVHVWLSKHDGLAEDSMALCEQIQTIDKSQLMSYICRLKGGALVKVNVGSLISLGFMPAKRENNYLQRSNEMILCLCGEHLRPYLEDKEYKVERLNHFQNKDQCTCCEKMGYDYRVTHLALTRRDFSSSVKTRKG
;
A
#
# COMPACT_ATOMS: atom_id res chain seq x y z
N MET A 1 18.17 -13.88 24.62
CA MET A 1 18.62 -14.79 23.55
C MET A 1 18.02 -14.28 22.26
N TYR A 2 18.83 -13.69 21.38
CA TYR A 2 18.38 -13.25 20.07
C TYR A 2 18.09 -14.50 19.22
N ASN A 3 16.94 -14.53 18.54
CA ASN A 3 16.62 -15.59 17.59
C ASN A 3 17.48 -15.33 16.34
N GLU A 4 18.67 -15.94 16.29
CA GLU A 4 19.71 -15.73 15.26
C GLU A 4 19.31 -16.18 13.84
N ASN A 5 18.05 -16.56 13.57
CA ASN A 5 17.64 -17.06 12.25
C ASN A 5 16.21 -16.67 11.84
N LEU A 6 15.72 -15.49 12.24
CA LEU A 6 14.48 -14.97 11.65
C LEU A 6 14.78 -14.44 10.24
N SER A 7 14.60 -15.31 9.26
CA SER A 7 14.67 -14.96 7.83
C SER A 7 13.43 -14.13 7.47
N VAL A 8 13.56 -12.80 7.61
CA VAL A 8 12.49 -11.84 7.31
C VAL A 8 12.61 -11.38 5.86
N TRP A 9 11.52 -11.48 5.10
CA TRP A 9 11.50 -11.08 3.69
C TRP A 9 10.55 -9.92 3.46
N ARG A 10 10.85 -9.16 2.42
CA ARG A 10 9.96 -8.14 1.89
C ARG A 10 8.61 -8.75 1.52
N GLY A 11 7.54 -8.10 1.95
CA GLY A 11 6.17 -8.54 1.80
C GLY A 11 5.68 -9.46 2.92
N ASP A 12 6.55 -9.93 3.82
CA ASP A 12 6.08 -10.61 5.02
C ASP A 12 5.26 -9.66 5.90
N VAL A 13 4.26 -10.23 6.55
CA VAL A 13 3.39 -9.56 7.50
C VAL A 13 3.58 -10.21 8.86
N TYR A 14 3.84 -9.38 9.86
CA TYR A 14 4.01 -9.79 11.25
C TYR A 14 3.13 -8.93 12.14
N TYR A 15 2.70 -9.46 13.28
CA TYR A 15 2.41 -8.58 14.41
C TYR A 15 3.72 -7.95 14.90
N ALA A 16 3.70 -6.65 15.19
CA ALA A 16 4.81 -5.95 15.78
C ALA A 16 4.33 -4.97 16.86
N ASP A 17 5.15 -4.79 17.90
CA ASP A 17 4.92 -3.77 18.91
C ASP A 17 5.53 -2.44 18.47
N LEU A 18 4.70 -1.49 18.05
CA LEU A 18 5.13 -0.15 17.65
C LEU A 18 5.27 0.83 18.83
N GLY A 19 5.10 0.34 20.06
CA GLY A 19 5.21 1.13 21.29
C GLY A 19 4.15 2.24 21.39
N GLU A 20 4.37 3.17 22.32
CA GLU A 20 3.53 4.35 22.50
C GLU A 20 4.16 5.58 21.84
N ASN A 21 3.54 6.06 20.77
CA ASN A 21 3.97 7.24 20.04
C ASN A 21 3.02 8.41 20.31
N LYS A 22 3.53 9.63 20.12
CA LYS A 22 2.74 10.86 20.31
C LYS A 22 1.95 11.20 19.05
N GLY A 23 0.75 11.73 19.24
CA GLY A 23 -0.07 12.28 18.15
C GLY A 23 -0.66 11.20 17.25
N SER A 24 -0.52 11.38 15.93
CA SER A 24 -1.15 10.49 14.92
C SER A 24 -0.23 9.38 14.40
N VAL A 25 0.97 9.24 14.95
CA VAL A 25 1.89 8.15 14.62
C VAL A 25 1.27 6.83 15.08
N GLN A 26 1.31 5.79 14.25
CA GLN A 26 0.75 4.49 14.63
C GLN A 26 1.51 3.84 15.79
N SER A 27 0.76 3.25 16.71
CA SER A 27 1.23 2.71 18.00
C SER A 27 0.57 1.40 18.37
N GLY A 28 1.10 0.77 19.41
CA GLY A 28 0.61 -0.50 19.96
C GLY A 28 0.93 -1.69 19.08
N ILE A 29 0.43 -2.85 19.50
CA ILE A 29 0.63 -4.12 18.81
C ILE A 29 -0.33 -4.23 17.64
N ARG A 30 0.20 -4.32 16.42
CA ARG A 30 -0.61 -4.44 15.20
C ARG A 30 0.12 -5.15 14.07
N PRO A 31 -0.59 -5.62 13.04
CA PRO A 31 0.05 -6.15 11.85
C PRO A 31 0.85 -5.06 11.14
N VAL A 32 2.01 -5.42 10.60
CA VAL A 32 2.87 -4.57 9.78
C VAL A 32 3.38 -5.38 8.60
N VAL A 33 3.49 -4.77 7.42
CA VAL A 33 4.14 -5.39 6.26
C VAL A 33 5.58 -4.88 6.13
N ILE A 34 6.52 -5.80 5.93
CA ILE A 34 7.93 -5.47 5.68
C ILE A 34 8.08 -4.93 4.26
N ILE A 35 8.55 -3.68 4.12
CA ILE A 35 8.78 -3.04 2.82
C ILE A 35 10.26 -2.86 2.47
N GLN A 36 11.14 -3.02 3.46
CA GLN A 36 12.58 -2.97 3.29
C GLN A 36 13.09 -4.06 2.32
N ASN A 37 14.19 -3.77 1.64
CA ASN A 37 14.85 -4.71 0.73
C ASN A 37 15.44 -5.91 1.49
N ASN A 38 15.52 -7.07 0.84
CA ASN A 38 15.93 -8.32 1.50
C ASN A 38 17.39 -8.32 1.95
N ILE A 39 18.28 -7.58 1.29
CA ILE A 39 19.68 -7.44 1.73
C ILE A 39 19.70 -6.76 3.09
N GLY A 40 19.00 -5.63 3.23
CA GLY A 40 18.86 -4.93 4.50
C GLY A 40 18.17 -5.78 5.57
N ASN A 41 17.13 -6.55 5.21
CA ASN A 41 16.45 -7.44 6.16
C ASN A 41 17.36 -8.54 6.68
N HIS A 42 18.29 -9.03 5.85
CA HIS A 42 19.24 -10.06 6.22
C HIS A 42 20.34 -9.49 7.12
N GLU A 43 21.03 -8.45 6.66
CA GLU A 43 22.24 -7.90 7.30
C GLU A 43 21.94 -6.97 8.49
N GLY A 44 20.83 -6.23 8.43
CA GLY A 44 20.53 -5.16 9.38
C GLY A 44 19.84 -5.64 10.66
N PRO A 45 20.02 -4.94 11.80
CA PRO A 45 19.25 -5.20 13.02
C PRO A 45 17.82 -4.63 12.95
N THR A 46 17.56 -3.72 12.00
CA THR A 46 16.28 -3.02 11.84
C THR A 46 15.56 -3.36 10.54
N LEU A 47 14.27 -3.07 10.51
CA LEU A 47 13.35 -3.28 9.39
C LEU A 47 12.56 -2.00 9.12
N ILE A 48 12.28 -1.70 7.85
CA ILE A 48 11.32 -0.66 7.46
C ILE A 48 9.98 -1.34 7.15
N VAL A 49 8.93 -0.87 7.81
CA VAL A 49 7.60 -1.46 7.79
C VAL A 49 6.50 -0.44 7.50
N VAL A 50 5.37 -0.93 6.97
CA VAL A 50 4.12 -0.17 6.85
C VAL A 50 3.09 -0.77 7.83
N PRO A 51 2.54 0.02 8.76
CA PRO A 51 1.47 -0.43 9.64
C PRO A 51 0.18 -0.76 8.89
N ILE A 52 -0.50 -1.80 9.35
CA ILE A 52 -1.81 -2.22 8.85
C ILE A 52 -2.86 -1.97 9.94
N SER A 53 -4.03 -1.51 9.51
CA SER A 53 -5.19 -1.22 10.35
C SER A 53 -6.41 -1.98 9.84
N SER A 54 -7.16 -2.62 10.74
CA SER A 54 -8.49 -3.18 10.41
C SER A 54 -9.55 -2.09 10.22
N GLN A 55 -9.31 -0.88 10.73
CA GLN A 55 -10.16 0.27 10.43
C GLN A 55 -9.90 0.78 9.01
N ILE A 56 -10.86 0.51 8.13
CA ILE A 56 -10.86 0.98 6.75
C ILE A 56 -11.49 2.37 6.70
N LYS A 57 -10.67 3.39 6.39
CA LYS A 57 -11.11 4.80 6.32
C LYS A 57 -10.30 5.55 5.29
N LYS A 58 -10.89 6.59 4.70
CA LYS A 58 -10.21 7.47 3.74
C LYS A 58 -9.46 6.73 2.62
N LEU A 59 -10.01 5.60 2.13
CA LEU A 59 -9.43 4.79 1.04
C LEU A 59 -9.18 5.57 -0.26
N TRP A 60 -9.76 6.75 -0.31
CA TRP A 60 -9.65 7.75 -1.35
C TRP A 60 -8.29 8.48 -1.34
N LEU A 61 -7.49 8.27 -0.29
CA LEU A 61 -6.10 8.69 -0.24
C LEU A 61 -5.23 7.61 -0.90
N PRO A 62 -4.34 7.96 -1.85
CA PRO A 62 -3.53 6.98 -2.58
C PRO A 62 -2.49 6.25 -1.71
N VAL A 63 -2.27 6.74 -0.48
CA VAL A 63 -1.39 6.13 0.54
C VAL A 63 -2.14 5.13 1.43
N HIS A 64 -3.47 5.04 1.32
CA HIS A 64 -4.29 4.07 2.03
C HIS A 64 -4.59 2.88 1.11
N VAL A 65 -3.85 1.80 1.30
CA VAL A 65 -3.95 0.62 0.43
C VAL A 65 -4.85 -0.42 1.08
N TRP A 66 -5.99 -0.71 0.44
CA TRP A 66 -6.85 -1.81 0.85
C TRP A 66 -6.16 -3.17 0.67
N LEU A 67 -6.30 -4.02 1.67
CA LEU A 67 -5.82 -5.40 1.69
C LEU A 67 -7.01 -6.32 2.01
N SER A 68 -7.22 -7.35 1.21
CA SER A 68 -8.30 -8.29 1.44
C SER A 68 -7.93 -9.27 2.54
N LYS A 69 -8.92 -9.80 3.27
CA LYS A 69 -8.72 -11.03 4.05
C LYS A 69 -8.13 -12.19 3.22
N HIS A 70 -8.40 -12.22 1.92
CA HIS A 70 -7.89 -13.23 1.00
C HIS A 70 -6.37 -13.09 0.73
N ASP A 71 -5.75 -11.98 1.13
CA ASP A 71 -4.29 -11.79 1.10
C ASP A 71 -3.58 -12.47 2.29
N GLY A 72 -4.31 -13.27 3.09
CA GLY A 72 -3.80 -14.00 4.25
C GLY A 72 -3.96 -13.28 5.58
N LEU A 73 -4.82 -12.24 5.63
CA LEU A 73 -5.17 -11.51 6.84
C LEU A 73 -6.47 -12.07 7.45
N ALA A 74 -6.67 -11.84 8.75
CA ALA A 74 -7.88 -12.31 9.44
C ALA A 74 -9.16 -11.62 8.95
N GLU A 75 -9.04 -10.36 8.50
CA GLU A 75 -10.14 -9.52 8.02
C GLU A 75 -9.63 -8.53 6.96
N ASP A 76 -10.56 -7.92 6.24
CA ASP A 76 -10.23 -6.84 5.31
C ASP A 76 -9.57 -5.69 6.08
N SER A 77 -8.45 -5.23 5.58
CA SER A 77 -7.56 -4.33 6.29
C SER A 77 -7.04 -3.24 5.36
N MET A 78 -6.24 -2.33 5.90
CA MET A 78 -5.66 -1.22 5.15
C MET A 78 -4.23 -0.97 5.60
N ALA A 79 -3.29 -1.01 4.65
CA ALA A 79 -1.93 -0.55 4.85
C ALA A 79 -1.88 0.99 4.77
N LEU A 80 -1.23 1.60 5.77
CA LEU A 80 -1.11 3.05 5.92
C LEU A 80 0.28 3.49 5.45
N CYS A 81 0.46 3.65 4.13
CA CYS A 81 1.77 3.90 3.54
C CYS A 81 2.37 5.26 3.94
N GLU A 82 1.60 6.17 4.51
CA GLU A 82 2.07 7.42 5.12
C GLU A 82 2.60 7.27 6.55
N GLN A 83 2.45 6.09 7.13
CA GLN A 83 2.86 5.76 8.50
C GLN A 83 4.08 4.81 8.52
N ILE A 84 4.93 4.87 7.49
CA ILE A 84 6.17 4.07 7.41
C ILE A 84 7.02 4.30 8.66
N GLN A 85 7.49 3.21 9.27
CA GLN A 85 8.34 3.24 10.45
C GLN A 85 9.52 2.29 10.29
N THR A 86 10.65 2.65 10.91
CA THR A 86 11.77 1.75 11.14
C THR A 86 11.61 1.14 12.52
N ILE A 87 11.69 -0.18 12.62
CA ILE A 87 11.59 -0.93 13.87
C ILE A 87 12.82 -1.82 14.06
N ASP A 88 13.15 -2.14 15.30
CA ASP A 88 14.12 -3.19 15.61
C ASP A 88 13.51 -4.57 15.36
N LYS A 89 14.31 -5.56 14.91
CA LYS A 89 13.84 -6.94 14.71
C LYS A 89 13.24 -7.56 15.98
N SER A 90 13.68 -7.13 17.17
CA SER A 90 13.12 -7.58 18.46
C SER A 90 11.69 -7.13 18.69
N GLN A 91 11.21 -6.11 17.96
CA GLN A 91 9.81 -5.66 18.02
C GLN A 91 8.86 -6.54 17.20
N LEU A 92 9.39 -7.43 16.35
CA LEU A 92 8.58 -8.43 15.65
C LEU A 92 8.07 -9.48 16.63
N MET A 93 6.81 -9.84 16.45
CA MET A 93 6.13 -10.89 17.21
C MET A 93 5.81 -12.07 16.27
N SER A 94 4.55 -12.50 16.21
CA SER A 94 4.13 -13.62 15.37
C SER A 94 4.04 -13.24 13.88
N TYR A 95 4.51 -14.15 13.03
CA TYR A 95 4.26 -14.12 11.59
C TYR A 95 2.78 -14.34 11.31
N ILE A 96 2.24 -13.65 10.29
CA ILE A 96 0.86 -13.76 9.85
C ILE A 96 0.81 -14.41 8.46
N CYS A 97 1.36 -13.72 7.47
CA CYS A 97 1.31 -14.14 6.06
C CYS A 97 2.41 -13.41 5.24
N ARG A 98 2.46 -13.67 3.94
CA ARG A 98 3.28 -12.91 2.99
C ARG A 98 2.37 -12.33 1.91
N LEU A 99 2.31 -11.01 1.81
CA LEU A 99 1.67 -10.35 0.69
C LEU A 99 2.42 -10.70 -0.59
N LYS A 100 1.67 -11.14 -1.61
CA LYS A 100 2.19 -11.52 -2.93
C LYS A 100 1.40 -10.79 -4.01
N GLY A 101 1.95 -10.77 -5.22
CA GLY A 101 1.27 -10.24 -6.40
C GLY A 101 0.73 -8.83 -6.18
N GLY A 102 -0.56 -8.63 -6.45
CA GLY A 102 -1.20 -7.31 -6.44
C GLY A 102 -1.15 -6.57 -5.12
N ALA A 103 -1.35 -7.26 -4.00
CA ALA A 103 -1.38 -6.62 -2.68
C ALA A 103 -0.05 -5.92 -2.37
N LEU A 104 1.07 -6.64 -2.53
CA LEU A 104 2.40 -6.06 -2.30
C LEU A 104 2.72 -4.95 -3.31
N VAL A 105 2.32 -5.11 -4.58
CA VAL A 105 2.52 -4.07 -5.61
C VAL A 105 1.78 -2.79 -5.24
N LYS A 106 0.53 -2.87 -4.78
CA LYS A 106 -0.24 -1.72 -4.32
C LYS A 106 0.43 -1.03 -3.13
N VAL A 107 0.94 -1.79 -2.15
CA VAL A 107 1.70 -1.24 -1.01
C VAL A 107 2.96 -0.51 -1.49
N ASN A 108 3.70 -1.06 -2.45
CA ASN A 108 4.89 -0.41 -3.01
C ASN A 108 4.55 0.95 -3.62
N VAL A 109 3.50 1.00 -4.45
CA VAL A 109 3.01 2.23 -5.08
C VAL A 109 2.59 3.24 -4.02
N GLY A 110 1.79 2.83 -3.03
CA GLY A 110 1.38 3.70 -1.93
C GLY A 110 2.58 4.27 -1.16
N SER A 111 3.60 3.46 -0.89
CA SER A 111 4.84 3.91 -0.24
C SER A 111 5.62 4.90 -1.11
N LEU A 112 5.75 4.67 -2.41
CA LEU A 112 6.42 5.59 -3.32
C LEU A 112 5.69 6.94 -3.43
N ILE A 113 4.36 6.93 -3.44
CA ILE A 113 3.54 8.15 -3.41
C ILE A 113 3.75 8.89 -2.08
N SER A 114 3.74 8.18 -0.95
CA SER A 114 3.98 8.80 0.36
C SER A 114 5.35 9.45 0.46
N LEU A 115 6.37 8.87 -0.17
CA LEU A 115 7.74 9.37 -0.16
C LEU A 115 8.02 10.42 -1.26
N GLY A 116 7.02 10.76 -2.08
CA GLY A 116 7.16 11.76 -3.15
C GLY A 116 7.98 11.28 -4.36
N PHE A 117 8.38 10.01 -4.41
CA PHE A 117 9.03 9.41 -5.59
C PHE A 117 8.06 9.14 -6.73
N MET A 118 6.76 9.14 -6.42
CA MET A 118 5.70 9.14 -7.42
C MET A 118 4.77 10.32 -7.16
N PRO A 119 4.46 11.12 -8.19
CA PRO A 119 3.40 12.08 -8.06
C PRO A 119 2.08 11.34 -7.85
N ALA A 120 1.30 11.77 -6.86
CA ALA A 120 -0.15 11.65 -6.96
C ALA A 120 -0.58 12.59 -8.10
N LYS A 121 -0.46 12.13 -9.37
CA LYS A 121 -0.60 13.00 -10.55
C LYS A 121 -1.95 13.72 -10.56
N ARG A 122 -1.95 15.02 -10.25
CA ARG A 122 -2.95 15.97 -10.75
C ARG A 122 -2.50 16.45 -12.13
N GLU A 123 -3.15 16.01 -13.20
CA GLU A 123 -2.96 16.63 -14.52
C GLU A 123 -4.31 17.09 -15.10
N ASN A 124 -4.35 18.36 -15.52
CA ASN A 124 -5.36 19.03 -16.35
C ASN A 124 -6.73 19.40 -15.76
N ASN A 125 -6.82 20.15 -14.65
CA ASN A 125 -8.09 20.72 -14.13
C ASN A 125 -9.24 19.71 -13.89
N TYR A 126 -9.00 18.41 -14.05
CA TYR A 126 -9.87 17.35 -13.58
C TYR A 126 -9.46 17.05 -12.14
N LEU A 127 -10.42 17.18 -11.22
CA LEU A 127 -10.32 16.57 -9.91
C LEU A 127 -10.06 15.08 -10.14
N GLN A 128 -8.81 14.63 -9.97
CA GLN A 128 -8.52 13.20 -9.90
C GLN A 128 -9.41 12.67 -8.80
N ARG A 129 -10.40 11.85 -9.18
CA ARG A 129 -11.25 11.23 -8.20
C ARG A 129 -10.33 10.42 -7.32
N SER A 130 -10.59 10.51 -6.05
CA SER A 130 -9.84 9.91 -4.98
C SER A 130 -9.68 8.38 -5.11
N ASN A 131 -10.46 7.76 -6.01
CA ASN A 131 -10.35 6.36 -6.38
C ASN A 131 -9.52 6.08 -7.65
N GLU A 132 -8.82 7.05 -8.24
CA GLU A 132 -8.05 6.89 -9.48
C GLU A 132 -6.54 7.07 -9.24
N MET A 133 -5.73 6.17 -9.79
CA MET A 133 -4.27 6.24 -9.84
C MET A 133 -3.79 6.17 -11.29
N ILE A 134 -2.71 6.88 -11.61
CA ILE A 134 -2.02 6.76 -12.91
C ILE A 134 -0.68 6.07 -12.66
N LEU A 135 -0.46 4.90 -13.25
CA LEU A 135 0.71 4.05 -13.02
C LEU A 135 1.33 3.63 -14.36
N CYS A 136 2.65 3.70 -14.48
CA CYS A 136 3.35 3.10 -15.60
C CYS A 136 3.65 1.63 -15.29
N LEU A 137 2.94 0.69 -15.90
CA LEU A 137 3.00 -0.73 -15.52
C LEU A 137 3.47 -1.59 -16.69
N CYS A 138 4.46 -2.45 -16.44
CA CYS A 138 4.76 -3.57 -17.34
C CYS A 138 3.66 -4.63 -17.21
N GLY A 139 3.56 -5.56 -18.16
CA GLY A 139 2.48 -6.56 -18.19
C GLY A 139 2.35 -7.37 -16.88
N GLU A 140 3.47 -7.68 -16.23
CA GLU A 140 3.49 -8.40 -14.96
C GLU A 140 2.90 -7.60 -13.79
N HIS A 141 3.19 -6.30 -13.72
CA HIS A 141 2.70 -5.41 -12.66
C HIS A 141 1.32 -4.80 -12.96
N LEU A 142 0.89 -4.85 -14.23
CA LEU A 142 -0.45 -4.51 -14.66
C LEU A 142 -1.45 -5.61 -14.28
N ARG A 143 -1.06 -6.88 -14.49
CA ARG A 143 -1.93 -8.05 -14.35
C ARG A 143 -2.72 -8.10 -13.03
N PRO A 144 -2.14 -7.80 -11.86
CA PRO A 144 -2.91 -7.88 -10.62
C PRO A 144 -4.08 -6.89 -10.56
N TYR A 145 -3.97 -5.73 -11.22
CA TYR A 145 -5.07 -4.76 -11.30
C TYR A 145 -6.13 -5.19 -12.32
N LEU A 146 -5.76 -5.96 -13.34
CA LEU A 146 -6.71 -6.52 -14.31
C LEU A 146 -7.48 -7.72 -13.75
N GLU A 147 -6.83 -8.52 -12.90
CA GLU A 147 -7.43 -9.72 -12.29
C GLU A 147 -8.34 -9.38 -11.10
N ASP A 148 -8.10 -8.25 -10.44
CA ASP A 148 -8.89 -7.77 -9.31
C ASP A 148 -10.13 -7.01 -9.77
N LYS A 149 -11.31 -7.63 -9.61
CA LYS A 149 -12.62 -7.07 -10.00
C LYS A 149 -12.98 -5.77 -9.27
N GLU A 150 -12.26 -5.42 -8.21
CA GLU A 150 -12.45 -4.15 -7.51
C GLU A 150 -11.79 -2.97 -8.24
N TYR A 151 -11.00 -3.21 -9.29
CA TYR A 151 -10.35 -2.19 -10.08
C TYR A 151 -10.81 -2.23 -11.54
N LYS A 152 -10.94 -1.05 -12.13
CA LYS A 152 -11.07 -0.83 -13.56
C LYS A 152 -9.74 -0.26 -14.05
N VAL A 153 -9.19 -0.83 -15.11
CA VAL A 153 -7.90 -0.40 -15.67
C VAL A 153 -8.09 0.06 -17.10
N GLU A 154 -7.61 1.24 -17.42
CA GLU A 154 -7.72 1.85 -18.74
C GLU A 154 -6.35 2.35 -19.19
N ARG A 155 -5.92 1.96 -20.40
CA ARG A 155 -4.68 2.48 -20.97
C ARG A 155 -4.87 3.96 -21.34
N LEU A 156 -4.01 4.84 -20.81
CA LEU A 156 -4.19 6.29 -20.95
C LEU A 156 -3.92 6.77 -22.37
N ASN A 157 -2.84 6.28 -22.97
CA ASN A 157 -2.48 6.62 -24.35
C ASN A 157 -2.04 5.36 -25.09
N HIS A 158 -2.82 4.98 -26.10
CA HIS A 158 -2.54 3.78 -26.89
C HIS A 158 -1.32 3.93 -27.82
N PHE A 159 -0.94 5.18 -28.11
CA PHE A 159 0.17 5.56 -28.99
C PHE A 159 1.46 5.91 -28.21
N GLN A 160 1.45 5.84 -26.88
CA GLN A 160 2.66 6.06 -26.08
C GLN A 160 3.73 5.03 -26.43
N ASN A 161 5.00 5.45 -26.44
CA ASN A 161 6.13 4.53 -26.33
C ASN A 161 6.14 3.90 -24.94
N LYS A 162 6.89 2.81 -24.76
CA LYS A 162 7.01 2.23 -23.41
C LYS A 162 7.97 3.07 -22.57
N ASP A 163 7.61 3.30 -21.31
CA ASP A 163 8.45 3.93 -20.29
C ASP A 163 8.82 2.92 -19.20
N GLN A 164 9.74 3.27 -18.31
CA GLN A 164 10.14 2.38 -17.22
C GLN A 164 8.97 2.14 -16.25
N CYS A 165 8.72 0.87 -15.96
CA CYS A 165 7.68 0.48 -15.04
C CYS A 165 7.93 1.06 -13.64
N THR A 166 6.86 1.55 -13.03
CA THR A 166 6.85 2.05 -11.67
C THR A 166 7.35 1.04 -10.62
N CYS A 167 7.12 -0.25 -10.86
CA CYS A 167 7.39 -1.29 -9.87
C CYS A 167 8.69 -2.07 -10.11
N CYS A 168 9.34 -1.90 -11.28
CA CYS A 168 10.56 -2.64 -11.66
C CYS A 168 11.29 -1.98 -12.83
N GLU A 169 12.40 -2.56 -13.27
CA GLU A 169 13.21 -2.01 -14.38
C GLU A 169 12.66 -2.35 -15.79
N LYS A 170 11.59 -3.15 -15.89
CA LYS A 170 10.99 -3.52 -17.19
C LYS A 170 10.22 -2.35 -17.80
N MET A 171 10.04 -2.35 -19.11
CA MET A 171 9.28 -1.33 -19.84
C MET A 171 7.76 -1.60 -19.78
N GLY A 172 6.95 -0.54 -19.65
CA GLY A 172 5.51 -0.56 -19.44
C GLY A 172 4.76 0.59 -20.13
N TYR A 173 3.47 0.71 -19.88
CA TYR A 173 2.62 1.80 -20.39
C TYR A 173 1.88 2.48 -19.24
N ASP A 174 1.40 3.69 -19.47
CA ASP A 174 0.59 4.40 -18.49
C ASP A 174 -0.85 3.91 -18.49
N TYR A 175 -1.32 3.50 -17.31
CA TYR A 175 -2.68 3.07 -17.05
C TYR A 175 -3.34 3.92 -15.99
N ARG A 176 -4.60 4.27 -16.22
CA ARG A 176 -5.53 4.72 -15.20
C ARG A 176 -6.09 3.49 -14.49
N VAL A 177 -5.87 3.41 -13.19
CA VAL A 177 -6.36 2.35 -12.32
C VAL A 177 -7.39 2.97 -11.38
N THR A 178 -8.66 2.57 -11.53
CA THR A 178 -9.80 3.12 -10.80
C THR A 178 -10.38 2.08 -9.85
N HIS A 179 -10.43 2.34 -8.55
CA HIS A 179 -11.07 1.44 -7.59
C HIS A 179 -12.60 1.63 -7.60
N LEU A 180 -13.31 0.57 -7.99
CA LEU A 180 -14.76 0.55 -8.21
C LEU A 180 -15.60 0.59 -6.92
N ALA A 181 -15.08 0.06 -5.81
CA ALA A 181 -15.78 0.11 -4.52
C ALA A 181 -15.90 1.55 -3.97
N LEU A 182 -14.96 2.42 -4.35
CA LEU A 182 -14.92 3.81 -3.92
C LEU A 182 -15.81 4.73 -4.77
N THR A 183 -16.08 4.36 -6.03
CA THR A 183 -17.05 5.09 -6.87
C THR A 183 -18.47 5.14 -6.29
N ARG A 184 -18.84 4.19 -5.41
CA ARG A 184 -20.20 4.06 -4.85
C ARG A 184 -20.42 4.80 -3.53
N ARG A 185 -19.35 5.22 -2.82
CA ARG A 185 -19.46 5.84 -1.48
C ARG A 185 -19.36 7.36 -1.47
N ASP A 186 -18.99 7.99 -2.59
CA ASP A 186 -18.75 9.43 -2.66
C ASP A 186 -20.02 10.32 -2.77
N PHE A 187 -21.21 9.86 -2.31
CA PHE A 187 -22.42 10.69 -2.28
C PHE A 187 -23.28 10.65 -1.00
N SER A 188 -22.87 9.99 0.10
CA SER A 188 -23.75 9.88 1.29
C SER A 188 -23.13 10.26 2.64
N SER A 189 -22.17 11.18 2.70
CA SER A 189 -21.76 11.75 4.00
C SER A 189 -21.30 13.20 3.89
N SER A 190 -22.25 14.09 3.65
CA SER A 190 -22.13 15.52 3.96
C SER A 190 -23.54 16.07 4.17
N VAL A 191 -24.05 15.99 5.40
CA VAL A 191 -24.86 17.00 6.14
C VAL A 191 -25.26 16.34 7.46
N LYS A 192 -24.45 16.54 8.51
CA LYS A 192 -24.97 16.69 9.88
C LYS A 192 -24.22 17.86 10.50
N THR A 193 -24.79 19.05 10.29
CA THR A 193 -24.50 20.25 11.06
C THR A 193 -24.71 19.93 12.54
N ARG A 194 -23.64 20.02 13.34
CA ARG A 194 -23.77 20.09 14.80
C ARG A 194 -24.20 21.53 15.13
N LYS A 195 -25.47 21.69 15.52
CA LYS A 195 -25.90 22.71 16.48
C LYS A 195 -25.87 22.07 17.86
N GLY A 196 -25.26 22.75 18.81
CA GLY A 196 -25.07 22.35 20.20
C GLY A 196 -23.99 23.23 20.80
#